data_AF-A0A0F9BKA1-F1
#
_entry.id   AF-A0A0F9BKA1-F1
#
_cell.length_a   1.000
_cell.length_b   1.000
_cell.length_c   1.000
_cell.angle_alpha   90.00
_cell.angle_beta   90.00
_cell.angle_gamma   90.00
#
_symmetry.space_group_name_H-M   'P 1'
#
loop_
_entity.id
_entity.type
_entity.pdbx_description
1 polymer ?
#
loop_
_entity_poly.entity_id
_entity_poly.type
_entity_poly.pdbx_seq_one_letter_code
_entity_poly.pdbx_strand_id
1 'polypeptide(L)'
;MKKERVIIIKNPQLQKVRNELRALIKLWKEDIESSLLHSDFKKKHAEISRLHSAFLNSICMCRFCGNFDRDMIFAPDMRQWLCINCNSRRVYFKNLHQELKNQMSKEKIREFLERLAGGDGIRLSRSGSGCKGHIDSKRILDQMGIRKETQEIFLELCDYYDGHCDCEILLNAKPWLLGEY
;
A
#
# COMPACT_ATOMS: atom_id res chain seq x y z
N MET A 1 24.55 1.55 -2.09
CA MET A 1 23.16 1.03 -1.97
C MET A 1 23.21 -0.40 -1.43
N LYS A 2 22.49 -0.72 -0.36
CA LYS A 2 22.38 -2.12 0.10
C LYS A 2 21.59 -2.90 -0.96
N LYS A 3 22.18 -3.98 -1.49
CA LYS A 3 21.52 -4.84 -2.49
C LYS A 3 20.26 -5.45 -1.87
N GLU A 4 19.17 -5.49 -2.64
CA GLU A 4 17.98 -6.25 -2.24
C GLU A 4 18.35 -7.72 -2.05
N ARG A 5 17.82 -8.34 -1.00
CA ARG A 5 18.02 -9.77 -0.73
C ARG A 5 16.76 -10.52 -1.09
N VAL A 6 16.82 -11.27 -2.18
CA VAL A 6 15.72 -12.09 -2.69
C VAL A 6 15.98 -13.54 -2.30
N ILE A 7 14.98 -14.21 -1.73
CA ILE A 7 15.02 -15.65 -1.48
C ILE A 7 13.90 -16.29 -2.30
N ILE A 8 14.30 -16.95 -3.39
CA ILE A 8 13.41 -17.70 -4.28
C ILE A 8 13.72 -19.19 -4.11
N ILE A 9 12.71 -19.95 -3.69
CA ILE A 9 12.83 -21.41 -3.60
C ILE A 9 12.12 -22.01 -4.81
N LYS A 10 12.88 -22.53 -5.79
CA LYS A 10 12.28 -23.11 -7.02
C LYS A 10 11.81 -24.56 -6.84
N ASN A 11 12.38 -25.29 -5.89
CA ASN A 11 12.04 -26.70 -5.66
C ASN A 11 10.68 -26.80 -4.92
N PRO A 12 9.66 -27.48 -5.46
CA PRO A 12 8.34 -27.58 -4.84
C PRO A 12 8.33 -28.22 -3.45
N GLN A 13 9.19 -29.21 -3.21
CA GLN A 13 9.30 -29.86 -1.89
C GLN A 13 9.87 -28.88 -0.85
N LEU A 14 10.88 -28.10 -1.22
CA LEU A 14 11.43 -27.07 -0.34
C LEU A 14 10.44 -25.91 -0.12
N GLN A 15 9.61 -25.58 -1.11
CA GLN A 15 8.51 -24.62 -0.92
C GLN A 15 7.49 -25.14 0.09
N LYS A 16 7.12 -26.42 0.00
CA LYS A 16 6.25 -27.07 0.98
C LYS A 16 6.85 -26.99 2.38
N VAL A 17 8.12 -27.41 2.54
CA VAL A 17 8.83 -27.33 3.85
C VAL A 17 8.82 -25.90 4.39
N ARG A 18 9.15 -24.89 3.57
CA ARG A 18 9.09 -23.48 3.99
C ARG A 18 7.69 -23.09 4.47
N ASN A 19 6.65 -23.43 3.70
CA ASN A 19 5.28 -23.04 4.01
C ASN A 19 4.81 -23.68 5.32
N GLU A 20 5.10 -24.96 5.53
CA GLU A 20 4.81 -25.68 6.77
C GLU A 20 5.56 -25.07 7.97
N LEU A 21 6.85 -24.76 7.82
CA LEU A 21 7.63 -24.11 8.88
C LEU A 21 7.05 -22.74 9.27
N ARG A 22 6.63 -21.93 8.29
CA ARG A 22 6.00 -20.64 8.56
C ARG A 22 4.63 -20.79 9.23
N ALA A 23 3.84 -21.80 8.83
CA ALA A 23 2.58 -22.12 9.48
C ALA A 23 2.79 -22.53 10.95
N LEU A 24 3.80 -23.37 11.24
CA LEU A 24 4.16 -23.74 12.61
C LEU A 24 4.58 -22.53 13.45
N ILE A 25 5.40 -21.63 12.90
CA ILE A 25 5.80 -20.39 13.61
C ILE A 25 4.59 -19.51 13.91
N LYS A 26 3.64 -19.41 12.97
CA LYS A 26 2.41 -18.66 13.17
C LYS A 26 1.56 -19.26 14.30
N LEU A 27 1.33 -20.57 14.29
CA LEU A 27 0.58 -21.27 15.33
C LEU A 27 1.26 -21.15 16.70
N TRP A 28 2.58 -21.29 16.74
CA TRP A 28 3.37 -21.09 17.96
C TRP A 28 3.23 -19.68 18.52
N LYS A 29 3.27 -18.65 17.67
CA LYS A 29 3.00 -17.27 18.07
C LYS A 29 1.59 -17.14 18.68
N GLU A 30 0.57 -17.68 18.02
CA GLU A 30 -0.82 -17.61 18.47
C GLU A 30 -1.02 -18.31 19.81
N ASP A 31 -0.36 -19.44 20.02
CA ASP A 31 -0.35 -20.18 21.29
C ASP A 31 0.29 -19.37 22.43
N ILE A 32 1.42 -18.69 22.16
CA ILE A 32 2.04 -17.76 23.11
C ILE A 32 1.11 -16.59 23.42
N GLU A 33 0.54 -15.95 22.40
CA GLU A 33 -0.37 -14.82 22.57
C GLU A 33 -1.58 -15.22 23.43
N SER A 34 -2.14 -16.41 23.18
CA SER A 34 -3.24 -16.99 23.98
C SER A 34 -2.81 -17.24 25.42
N SER A 35 -1.66 -17.88 25.63
CA SER A 35 -1.11 -18.16 26.97
C SER A 35 -0.88 -16.88 27.79
N LEU A 36 -0.47 -15.80 27.12
CA LEU A 36 -0.27 -14.50 27.76
C LEU A 36 -1.59 -13.86 28.24
N LEU A 37 -2.75 -14.21 27.66
CA LEU A 37 -4.05 -13.66 28.05
C LEU A 37 -4.43 -13.95 29.51
N HIS A 38 -3.82 -14.93 30.17
CA HIS A 38 -4.15 -15.32 31.56
C HIS A 38 -3.32 -14.62 32.67
N SER A 39 -2.36 -13.74 32.33
CA SER A 39 -1.42 -13.08 33.28
C SER A 39 -1.80 -11.64 33.76
N ASP A 40 -0.86 -10.72 33.98
CA ASP A 40 -1.08 -9.31 34.41
C ASP A 40 -1.19 -8.31 33.21
N PHE A 41 -2.26 -7.51 33.15
CA PHE A 41 -2.77 -6.83 31.93
C PHE A 41 -1.77 -5.88 31.24
N LYS A 42 -0.98 -5.11 31.99
CA LYS A 42 -0.11 -4.06 31.41
C LYS A 42 1.18 -4.62 30.80
N LYS A 43 1.77 -5.65 31.43
CA LYS A 43 2.96 -6.34 30.89
C LYS A 43 2.59 -7.20 29.66
N LYS A 44 1.37 -7.77 29.62
CA LYS A 44 0.86 -8.51 28.45
C LYS A 44 0.85 -7.69 27.19
N HIS A 45 0.27 -6.49 27.24
CA HIS A 45 0.00 -5.75 26.02
C HIS A 45 1.29 -5.35 25.31
N ALA A 46 2.32 -4.97 26.08
CA ALA A 46 3.65 -4.70 25.54
C ALA A 46 4.28 -5.95 24.90
N GLU A 47 4.17 -7.11 25.55
CA GLU A 47 4.78 -8.36 25.07
C GLU A 47 4.07 -8.91 23.83
N ILE A 48 2.73 -8.93 23.83
CA ILE A 48 1.92 -9.30 22.65
C ILE A 48 2.23 -8.36 21.49
N SER A 49 2.28 -7.04 21.74
CA SER A 49 2.63 -6.07 20.69
C SER A 49 4.03 -6.29 20.15
N ARG A 50 5.00 -6.63 21.02
CA ARG A 50 6.39 -6.94 20.64
C ARG A 50 6.45 -8.20 19.76
N LEU A 51 5.78 -9.28 20.17
CA LEU A 51 5.71 -10.54 19.41
C LEU A 51 5.04 -10.34 18.06
N HIS A 52 3.91 -9.64 18.04
CA HIS A 52 3.18 -9.29 16.83
C HIS A 52 4.05 -8.48 15.88
N SER A 53 4.73 -7.45 16.37
CA SER A 53 5.65 -6.63 15.58
C SER A 53 6.83 -7.44 15.06
N ALA A 54 7.45 -8.30 15.88
CA ALA A 54 8.55 -9.16 15.47
C ALA A 54 8.12 -10.10 14.33
N PHE A 55 6.92 -10.69 14.44
CA PHE A 55 6.37 -11.56 13.41
C PHE A 55 6.06 -10.80 12.11
N LEU A 56 5.38 -9.65 12.19
CA LEU A 56 5.10 -8.77 11.04
C LEU A 56 6.37 -8.29 10.32
N ASN A 57 7.48 -8.16 11.04
CA ASN A 57 8.76 -7.74 10.50
C ASN A 57 9.68 -8.92 10.13
N SER A 58 9.20 -10.16 10.21
CA SER A 58 9.97 -11.35 9.87
C SER A 58 9.76 -11.79 8.42
N ILE A 59 10.61 -12.69 7.93
CA ILE A 59 10.44 -13.35 6.62
C ILE A 59 9.23 -14.30 6.58
N CYS A 60 8.55 -14.53 7.72
CA CYS A 60 7.45 -15.49 7.80
C CYS A 60 6.16 -14.95 7.19
N MET A 61 6.03 -13.63 6.99
CA MET A 61 4.80 -13.04 6.47
C MET A 61 5.08 -11.76 5.68
N CYS A 62 4.35 -11.56 4.58
CA CYS A 62 4.33 -10.29 3.89
C CYS A 62 3.55 -9.26 4.70
N ARG A 63 4.24 -8.21 5.16
CA ARG A 63 3.61 -7.12 5.89
C ARG A 63 2.49 -6.41 5.11
N PHE A 64 2.54 -6.46 3.77
CA PHE A 64 1.56 -5.80 2.92
C PHE A 64 0.30 -6.63 2.68
N CYS A 65 0.44 -7.91 2.31
CA CYS A 65 -0.71 -8.75 1.93
C CYS A 65 -1.02 -9.90 2.89
N GLY A 66 -0.30 -10.03 4.00
CA GLY A 66 -0.48 -11.09 5.00
C GLY A 66 -0.12 -12.51 4.54
N ASN A 67 0.20 -12.71 3.25
CA ASN A 67 0.58 -14.02 2.73
C ASN A 67 1.92 -14.47 3.32
N PHE A 68 1.99 -15.75 3.70
CA PHE A 68 3.16 -16.39 4.30
C PHE A 68 3.71 -17.54 3.43
N ASP A 69 3.03 -17.90 2.34
CA ASP A 69 3.40 -19.01 1.44
C ASP A 69 4.21 -18.56 0.22
N ARG A 70 4.47 -17.25 0.08
CA ARG A 70 5.15 -16.66 -1.08
C ARG A 70 6.65 -16.52 -0.87
N ASP A 71 7.38 -16.40 -1.98
CA ASP A 71 8.78 -15.96 -1.95
C ASP A 71 8.89 -14.52 -1.46
N MET A 72 9.95 -14.25 -0.71
CA MET A 72 10.12 -13.01 0.05
C MET A 72 11.37 -12.27 -0.37
N ILE A 73 11.30 -10.94 -0.29
CA ILE A 73 12.38 -10.02 -0.52
C ILE A 73 12.47 -9.03 0.64
N PHE A 74 13.68 -8.73 1.08
CA PHE A 74 13.92 -7.67 2.04
C PHE A 74 14.06 -6.33 1.31
N ALA A 75 13.13 -5.41 1.56
CA ALA A 75 13.12 -4.04 1.04
C ALA A 75 13.93 -3.14 1.99
N PRO A 76 15.18 -2.73 1.64
CA PRO A 76 16.07 -2.06 2.58
C PRO A 76 15.63 -0.65 2.96
N ASP A 77 14.91 0.03 2.06
CA ASP A 77 14.36 1.38 2.28
C ASP A 77 13.21 1.38 3.30
N MET A 78 12.42 0.30 3.35
CA MET A 78 11.36 0.12 4.35
C MET A 78 11.84 -0.65 5.59
N ARG A 79 13.00 -1.31 5.53
CA ARG A 79 13.49 -2.28 6.53
C ARG A 79 12.47 -3.39 6.82
N GLN A 80 11.79 -3.88 5.78
CA GLN A 80 10.69 -4.83 5.89
C GLN A 80 10.83 -5.99 4.92
N TRP A 81 10.25 -7.13 5.28
CA TRP A 81 10.07 -8.26 4.38
C TRP A 81 8.72 -8.15 3.66
N LEU A 82 8.77 -8.26 2.34
CA LEU A 82 7.60 -8.26 1.46
C LEU A 82 7.63 -9.52 0.61
N CYS A 83 6.48 -10.00 0.17
CA CYS A 83 6.49 -10.98 -0.92
C CYS A 83 6.97 -10.30 -2.21
N ILE A 84 7.58 -11.08 -3.11
CA ILE A 84 8.13 -10.56 -4.37
C ILE A 84 7.10 -9.73 -5.12
N ASN A 85 5.86 -10.22 -5.24
CA ASN A 85 4.79 -9.51 -5.95
C ASN A 85 4.48 -8.14 -5.34
N CYS A 86 4.40 -8.04 -4.00
CA CYS A 86 4.16 -6.76 -3.33
C CYS A 86 5.33 -5.80 -3.50
N ASN A 87 6.58 -6.29 -3.45
CA ASN A 87 7.72 -5.43 -3.73
C ASN A 87 7.78 -4.98 -5.20
N SER A 88 7.49 -5.88 -6.15
CA SER A 88 7.42 -5.54 -7.57
C SER A 88 6.37 -4.45 -7.83
N ARG A 89 5.16 -4.59 -7.24
CA ARG A 89 4.12 -3.56 -7.30
C ARG A 89 4.61 -2.24 -6.72
N ARG A 90 5.24 -2.27 -5.54
CA ARG A 90 5.81 -1.08 -4.89
C ARG A 90 6.87 -0.39 -5.75
N VAL A 91 7.80 -1.14 -6.33
CA VAL A 91 8.87 -0.59 -7.19
C VAL A 91 8.28 0.01 -8.45
N TYR A 92 7.30 -0.67 -9.07
CA TYR A 92 6.55 -0.15 -10.20
C TYR A 92 5.89 1.20 -9.87
N PHE A 93 5.10 1.28 -8.80
CA PHE A 93 4.43 2.54 -8.42
C PHE A 93 5.40 3.63 -7.98
N LYS A 94 6.55 3.28 -7.39
CA LYS A 94 7.62 4.24 -7.11
C LYS A 94 8.17 4.87 -8.39
N ASN A 95 8.31 4.08 -9.46
CA ASN A 95 8.76 4.58 -10.77
C ASN A 95 7.68 5.43 -11.43
N LEU A 96 6.41 5.00 -11.43
CA LEU A 96 5.28 5.79 -11.92
C LEU A 96 5.18 7.14 -11.21
N HIS A 97 5.33 7.15 -9.88
CA HIS A 97 5.30 8.39 -9.11
C HIS A 97 6.45 9.33 -9.48
N GLN A 98 7.63 8.79 -9.80
CA GLN A 98 8.75 9.59 -10.28
C GLN A 98 8.50 10.12 -11.71
N GLU A 99 7.86 9.33 -12.56
CA GLU A 99 7.46 9.75 -13.90
C GLU A 99 6.40 10.86 -13.86
N LEU A 100 5.38 10.71 -13.02
CA LEU A 100 4.36 11.73 -12.78
C LEU A 100 5.01 13.05 -12.34
N LYS A 101 5.97 13.01 -11.42
CA LYS A 101 6.69 14.21 -10.96
C LYS A 101 7.42 14.95 -12.08
N ASN A 102 7.84 14.25 -13.13
CA ASN A 102 8.49 14.87 -14.29
C ASN A 102 7.48 15.53 -15.24
N GLN A 103 6.21 15.10 -15.21
CA GLN A 103 5.16 15.54 -16.13
C GLN A 103 4.17 16.53 -15.49
N MET A 104 3.95 16.43 -14.18
CA MET A 104 2.98 17.20 -13.42
C MET A 104 3.61 17.72 -12.12
N SER A 105 3.64 19.04 -11.96
CA SER A 105 4.16 19.66 -10.74
C SER A 105 3.20 19.46 -9.56
N LYS A 106 3.73 19.62 -8.34
CA LYS A 106 2.92 19.55 -7.12
C LYS A 106 1.82 20.62 -7.11
N GLU A 107 2.08 21.78 -7.69
CA GLU A 107 1.14 22.90 -7.82
C GLU A 107 -0.03 22.52 -8.73
N LYS A 108 0.25 21.85 -9.87
CA LYS A 108 -0.80 21.31 -10.74
C LYS A 108 -1.62 20.23 -10.04
N ILE A 109 -0.99 19.37 -9.24
CA ILE A 109 -1.72 18.36 -8.45
C ILE A 109 -2.65 19.05 -7.43
N ARG A 110 -2.18 20.11 -6.75
CA ARG A 110 -3.02 20.90 -5.82
C ARG A 110 -4.18 21.57 -6.55
N GLU A 111 -3.92 22.23 -7.67
CA GLU A 111 -4.94 22.87 -8.49
C GLU A 111 -6.02 21.85 -8.92
N PHE A 112 -5.60 20.68 -9.38
CA PHE A 112 -6.51 19.58 -9.71
C PHE A 112 -7.40 19.20 -8.51
N LEU A 113 -6.80 18.97 -7.33
CA LEU A 113 -7.53 18.57 -6.12
C LEU A 113 -8.50 19.65 -5.64
N GLU A 114 -8.13 20.93 -5.74
CA GLU A 114 -8.99 22.06 -5.41
C GLU A 114 -10.18 22.15 -6.37
N ARG A 115 -9.96 21.97 -7.67
CA ARG A 115 -11.04 21.92 -8.66
C ARG A 115 -11.95 20.71 -8.46
N LEU A 116 -11.39 19.55 -8.12
CA LEU A 116 -12.14 18.33 -7.86
C LEU A 116 -13.01 18.45 -6.59
N ALA A 117 -12.51 19.10 -5.55
CA ALA A 117 -13.27 19.36 -4.32
C ALA A 117 -14.26 20.53 -4.45
N GLY A 118 -14.04 21.41 -5.44
CA GLY A 118 -14.81 22.62 -5.67
C GLY A 118 -16.05 22.44 -6.55
N GLY A 119 -16.59 23.56 -7.03
CA GLY A 119 -17.80 23.60 -7.87
C GLY A 119 -17.63 22.93 -9.25
N ASP A 120 -16.39 22.75 -9.67
CA ASP A 120 -15.98 22.10 -10.92
C ASP A 120 -15.94 20.58 -10.81
N GLY A 121 -16.05 19.99 -9.62
CA GLY A 121 -15.90 18.55 -9.41
C GLY A 121 -17.09 17.96 -8.65
N ILE A 122 -16.77 17.20 -7.61
CA ILE A 122 -17.76 16.40 -6.91
C ILE A 122 -18.56 17.32 -6.01
N ARG A 123 -19.84 17.51 -6.33
CA ARG A 123 -20.79 18.06 -5.36
C ARG A 123 -21.01 16.99 -4.29
N LEU A 124 -20.24 17.06 -3.21
CA LEU A 124 -20.47 16.26 -2.00
C LEU A 124 -21.83 16.67 -1.41
N SER A 125 -22.91 16.02 -1.86
CA SER A 125 -24.21 16.16 -1.25
C SER A 125 -24.23 15.43 0.10
N ARG A 126 -24.98 15.95 1.09
CA ARG A 126 -25.22 15.27 2.37
C ARG A 126 -25.86 13.88 2.22
N SER A 127 -26.42 13.58 1.06
CA SER A 127 -27.10 12.33 0.70
C SER A 127 -26.22 11.32 -0.02
N GLY A 128 -24.91 11.60 -0.17
CA GLY A 128 -23.98 10.76 -0.91
C GLY A 128 -23.99 11.12 -2.40
N SER A 129 -22.81 11.39 -2.96
CA SER A 129 -22.64 11.43 -4.41
C SER A 129 -22.60 9.99 -4.93
N GLY A 130 -23.36 9.69 -5.98
CA GLY A 130 -23.19 8.45 -6.71
C GLY A 130 -21.77 8.41 -7.28
N CYS A 131 -20.88 7.64 -6.66
CA CYS A 131 -19.51 7.44 -7.12
C CYS A 131 -19.56 6.75 -8.50
N LYS A 132 -19.11 7.46 -9.54
CA LYS A 132 -19.12 7.01 -10.94
C LYS A 132 -17.70 6.80 -11.50
N GLY A 133 -16.75 6.42 -10.65
CA GLY A 133 -15.34 6.33 -11.03
C GLY A 133 -14.69 7.71 -11.17
N HIS A 134 -13.89 7.87 -12.22
CA HIS A 134 -13.01 9.05 -12.45
C HIS A 134 -13.58 10.05 -13.46
N ILE A 135 -14.89 10.29 -13.48
CA ILE A 135 -15.53 11.10 -14.54
C ILE A 135 -15.11 12.57 -14.40
N ASP A 136 -15.24 13.14 -13.21
CA ASP A 136 -14.89 14.53 -12.98
C ASP A 136 -13.37 14.71 -13.03
N SER A 137 -12.61 13.75 -12.52
CA SER A 137 -11.15 13.76 -12.61
C SER A 137 -10.65 13.85 -14.05
N LYS A 138 -11.13 12.97 -14.94
CA LYS A 138 -10.74 12.99 -16.36
C LYS A 138 -11.10 14.31 -17.03
N ARG A 139 -12.32 14.80 -16.81
CA ARG A 139 -12.76 16.09 -17.36
C ARG A 139 -11.91 17.25 -16.87
N ILE A 140 -11.58 17.32 -15.58
CA ILE A 140 -10.76 18.39 -15.01
C ILE A 140 -9.35 18.32 -15.58
N LEU A 141 -8.74 17.13 -15.65
CA LEU A 141 -7.41 16.93 -16.23
C LEU A 141 -7.35 17.33 -17.71
N ASP A 142 -8.38 17.01 -18.49
CA ASP A 142 -8.52 17.46 -19.88
C ASP A 142 -8.58 19.00 -19.96
N GLN A 143 -9.39 19.64 -19.10
CA GLN A 143 -9.48 21.10 -19.03
C GLN A 143 -8.17 21.78 -18.59
N MET A 144 -7.35 21.08 -17.80
CA MET A 144 -6.01 21.53 -17.40
C MET A 144 -4.95 21.31 -18.50
N GLY A 145 -5.33 20.74 -19.65
CA GLY A 145 -4.42 20.45 -20.76
C GLY A 145 -3.41 19.34 -20.43
N ILE A 146 -3.73 18.45 -19.49
CA ILE A 146 -2.87 17.32 -19.13
C ILE A 146 -3.01 16.24 -20.21
N ARG A 147 -1.88 15.75 -20.72
CA ARG A 147 -1.86 14.73 -21.77
C ARG A 147 -2.42 13.40 -21.26
N LYS A 148 -3.08 12.64 -22.13
CA LYS A 148 -3.76 11.40 -21.76
C LYS A 148 -2.83 10.39 -21.09
N GLU A 149 -1.59 10.27 -21.55
CA GLU A 149 -0.59 9.38 -20.96
C GLU A 149 -0.28 9.78 -19.50
N THR A 150 -0.16 11.08 -19.24
CA THR A 150 0.01 11.62 -17.88
C THR A 150 -1.23 11.38 -17.02
N GLN A 151 -2.43 11.50 -17.60
CA GLN A 151 -3.68 11.22 -16.88
C GLN A 151 -3.79 9.76 -16.47
N GLU A 152 -3.42 8.82 -17.36
CA GLU A 152 -3.42 7.39 -17.08
C GLU A 152 -2.48 7.06 -15.91
N ILE A 153 -1.25 7.57 -15.94
CA ILE A 153 -0.29 7.42 -14.83
C ILE A 153 -0.85 8.00 -13.52
N PHE A 154 -1.42 9.21 -13.59
CA PHE A 154 -2.00 9.88 -12.42
C PHE A 154 -3.14 9.07 -11.80
N LEU A 155 -4.09 8.60 -12.61
CA LEU A 155 -5.24 7.84 -12.14
C LEU A 155 -4.84 6.43 -11.66
N GLU A 156 -3.84 5.80 -12.26
CA GLU A 156 -3.30 4.53 -11.78
C GLU A 156 -2.63 4.69 -10.41
N LEU A 157 -1.93 5.80 -10.18
CA LEU A 157 -1.41 6.15 -8.86
C LEU A 157 -2.53 6.42 -7.86
N CYS A 158 -3.60 7.12 -8.26
CA CYS A 158 -4.78 7.28 -7.42
C CYS A 158 -5.36 5.92 -7.00
N ASP A 159 -5.58 5.00 -7.95
CA ASP A 159 -6.10 3.66 -7.66
C ASP A 159 -5.17 2.87 -6.73
N TYR A 160 -3.85 3.06 -6.84
CA TYR A 160 -2.89 2.44 -5.91
C TYR A 160 -2.99 2.99 -4.48
N TYR A 161 -3.39 4.24 -4.32
CA TYR A 161 -3.61 4.91 -3.03
C TYR A 161 -5.09 4.87 -2.58
N ASP A 162 -5.81 3.82 -2.97
CA ASP A 162 -7.22 3.58 -2.66
C ASP A 162 -8.17 4.72 -3.10
N GLY A 163 -7.80 5.45 -4.15
CA GLY A 163 -8.62 6.45 -4.80
C GLY A 163 -9.31 5.91 -6.04
N HIS A 164 -10.28 4.99 -5.92
CA HIS A 164 -10.91 4.33 -7.07
C HIS A 164 -12.03 5.12 -7.74
N CYS A 165 -12.47 6.21 -7.11
CA CYS A 165 -13.30 7.22 -7.74
C CYS A 165 -12.98 8.61 -7.24
N ASP A 166 -13.59 9.61 -7.88
CA ASP A 166 -13.33 11.02 -7.62
C ASP A 166 -13.33 11.34 -6.10
N CYS A 167 -14.27 10.80 -5.32
CA CYS A 167 -14.35 11.12 -3.88
C CYS A 167 -13.24 10.44 -3.07
N GLU A 168 -12.88 9.21 -3.44
CA GLU A 168 -11.80 8.48 -2.81
C GLU A 168 -10.43 9.07 -3.14
N ILE A 169 -10.28 9.75 -4.29
CA ILE A 169 -9.07 10.54 -4.57
C ILE A 169 -8.88 11.61 -3.49
N LEU A 170 -9.96 12.31 -3.11
CA LEU A 170 -9.90 13.35 -2.08
C LEU A 170 -9.73 12.78 -0.67
N LEU A 171 -10.38 11.66 -0.37
CA LEU A 171 -10.40 11.05 0.97
C LEU A 171 -9.14 10.21 1.27
N ASN A 172 -8.66 9.46 0.28
CA ASN A 172 -7.63 8.44 0.45
C ASN A 172 -6.33 8.81 -0.27
N ALA A 173 -6.40 9.13 -1.56
CA ALA A 173 -5.18 9.31 -2.37
C ALA A 173 -4.48 10.66 -2.16
N LYS A 174 -5.23 11.71 -1.81
CA LYS A 174 -4.75 13.09 -1.70
C LYS A 174 -3.46 13.25 -0.89
N PRO A 175 -3.33 12.74 0.35
CA PRO A 175 -2.13 13.01 1.14
C PRO A 175 -0.91 12.28 0.54
N TRP A 176 -1.12 11.21 -0.25
CA TRP A 176 -0.04 10.47 -0.92
C TRP A 176 0.47 11.25 -2.11
N LEU A 177 -0.44 11.78 -2.92
CA LEU A 177 -0.14 12.64 -4.07
C LEU A 177 0.60 13.92 -3.66
N LEU A 178 0.28 14.46 -2.48
CA LEU A 178 0.95 15.65 -1.94
C LEU A 178 2.19 15.34 -1.09
N GLY A 179 2.44 14.06 -0.75
CA GLY A 179 3.57 13.66 0.09
C GLY A 179 3.51 14.27 1.50
N GLU A 180 2.34 14.26 2.13
CA GLU A 180 2.07 14.83 3.46
C GLU A 180 2.13 13.77 4.59
N TYR A 181 2.97 12.74 4.43
CA TYR A 181 3.15 11.61 5.37
C TYR A 181 4.54 11.58 6.03
#